data_AF-A0A395X768-F1
#
_entry.id   AF-A0A395X768-F1
#
_cell.length_a   1.000
_cell.length_b   1.000
_cell.length_c   1.000
_cell.angle_alpha   90.00
_cell.angle_beta   90.00
_cell.angle_gamma   90.00
#
_symmetry.space_group_name_H-M   'P 1'
#
loop_
_entity.id
_entity.type
_entity.pdbx_description
1 polymer ?
#
loop_
_entity_poly.entity_id
_entity_poly.type
_entity_poly.pdbx_seq_one_letter_code
_entity_poly.pdbx_strand_id
1 'polypeptide(L)'
;MSENRMNNITMAVNLNLSQALDMTYIYGRVSAMCMMFDLRCPVILTNQRLPIGINSIWIRSKNDLFRMIVVSDRLDEEKTMELIMSEIANKTHKYVQVVDERFGLYTDVSDMTIYYETISELAKSLQVKCPVLTITRHVPNNVSSTLKNSGGIAWNDVSGKNTFTISLYEENIAGRTEGEKLLYVMEILAHEMRHVYQHEHDSVKLFENYRTDLPFEQYYLQPAELDAAAYAYCVLRDVCGLMLFRIRKFSPEVKKAIREKGKQMHPTYSFGLKNIGAILSETPRENLIAV
;
A
#
# COMPACT_ATOMS: atom_id res chain seq x y z
N MET A 1 -24.55 -13.61 -40.85
CA MET A 1 -23.94 -12.80 -39.79
C MET A 1 -24.07 -13.57 -38.49
N SER A 2 -23.02 -14.29 -38.11
CA SER A 2 -22.98 -15.10 -36.89
C SER A 2 -22.64 -14.21 -35.71
N GLU A 3 -23.57 -14.09 -34.76
CA GLU A 3 -23.29 -13.55 -33.44
C GLU A 3 -22.15 -14.36 -32.80
N ASN A 4 -21.02 -13.70 -32.57
CA ASN A 4 -19.95 -14.22 -31.72
C ASN A 4 -20.52 -14.36 -30.31
N ARG A 5 -21.03 -15.56 -29.99
CA ARG A 5 -21.23 -15.99 -28.60
C ARG A 5 -19.86 -15.99 -27.94
N MET A 6 -19.53 -14.89 -27.26
CA MET A 6 -18.55 -14.95 -26.18
C MET A 6 -19.10 -15.99 -25.19
N ASN A 7 -18.50 -17.17 -25.19
CA ASN A 7 -18.72 -18.15 -24.14
C ASN A 7 -18.42 -17.44 -22.82
N ASN A 8 -19.46 -17.09 -22.07
CA ASN A 8 -19.32 -16.60 -20.70
C ASN A 8 -18.81 -17.77 -19.84
N ILE A 9 -17.51 -17.99 -19.88
CA ILE A 9 -16.83 -18.91 -18.96
C ILE A 9 -16.84 -18.20 -17.61
N THR A 10 -17.76 -18.59 -16.73
CA THR A 10 -17.72 -18.19 -15.33
C THR A 10 -16.52 -18.88 -14.68
N MET A 11 -15.44 -18.13 -14.45
CA MET A 11 -14.26 -18.60 -13.73
C MET A 11 -14.33 -18.15 -12.28
N ALA A 12 -14.27 -19.11 -11.36
CA ALA A 12 -14.02 -18.83 -9.95
C ALA A 12 -12.51 -18.59 -9.77
N VAL A 13 -12.13 -17.38 -9.35
CA VAL A 13 -10.76 -17.03 -9.00
C VAL A 13 -10.72 -16.90 -7.48
N ASN A 14 -9.93 -17.76 -6.82
CA ASN A 14 -9.70 -17.66 -5.38
C ASN A 14 -8.38 -16.92 -5.14
N LEU A 15 -8.46 -15.72 -4.56
CA LEU A 15 -7.31 -14.86 -4.31
C LEU A 15 -6.69 -15.22 -2.97
N ASN A 16 -5.40 -15.57 -2.98
CA ASN A 16 -4.61 -15.73 -1.77
C ASN A 16 -3.84 -14.43 -1.49
N LEU A 17 -4.39 -13.63 -0.57
CA LEU A 17 -3.79 -12.36 -0.13
C LEU A 17 -2.82 -12.54 1.04
N SER A 18 -2.73 -13.75 1.60
CA SER A 18 -1.91 -14.07 2.79
C SER A 18 -0.49 -14.53 2.46
N GLN A 19 -0.02 -14.30 1.24
CA GLN A 19 1.30 -14.70 0.80
C GLN A 19 2.31 -13.59 1.07
N ALA A 20 3.37 -13.91 1.81
CA ALA A 20 4.52 -13.01 1.94
C ALA A 20 5.32 -13.02 0.64
N LEU A 21 5.17 -11.95 -0.16
CA LEU A 21 5.87 -11.72 -1.41
C LEU A 21 6.78 -10.50 -1.26
N ASP A 22 7.84 -10.46 -2.07
CA ASP A 22 8.60 -9.23 -2.27
C ASP A 22 8.23 -8.61 -3.62
N MET A 23 7.43 -7.55 -3.56
CA MET A 23 6.93 -6.82 -4.71
C MET A 23 7.86 -5.69 -5.14
N THR A 24 9.03 -5.51 -4.51
CA THR A 24 9.89 -4.33 -4.69
C THR A 24 10.24 -4.10 -6.16
N TYR A 25 10.65 -5.17 -6.86
CA TYR A 25 10.98 -5.10 -8.28
C TYR A 25 9.76 -4.85 -9.16
N ILE A 26 8.68 -5.62 -8.96
CA ILE A 26 7.47 -5.54 -9.78
C ILE A 26 6.85 -4.14 -9.65
N TYR A 27 6.60 -3.69 -8.43
CA TYR A 27 6.02 -2.37 -8.18
C TYR A 27 6.91 -1.26 -8.70
N GLY A 28 8.20 -1.25 -8.37
CA GLY A 28 9.10 -0.17 -8.82
C GLY A 28 9.29 -0.12 -10.34
N ARG A 29 9.28 -1.26 -11.05
CA ARG A 29 9.39 -1.27 -12.52
C ARG A 29 8.09 -0.85 -13.18
N VAL A 30 6.96 -1.38 -12.71
CA VAL A 30 5.65 -1.08 -13.29
C VAL A 30 5.27 0.38 -13.05
N SER A 31 5.48 0.93 -11.85
CA SER A 31 5.24 2.35 -11.57
C SER A 31 6.09 3.26 -12.43
N ALA A 32 7.40 3.01 -12.52
CA ALA A 32 8.31 3.81 -13.33
C ALA A 32 7.90 3.81 -14.83
N MET A 33 7.50 2.66 -15.36
CA MET A 33 7.01 2.58 -16.74
C MET A 33 5.64 3.26 -16.91
N CYS A 34 4.72 3.10 -15.95
CA CYS A 34 3.44 3.82 -15.95
C CYS A 34 3.68 5.34 -16.03
N MET A 35 4.56 5.88 -15.18
CA MET A 35 4.93 7.31 -15.19
C MET A 35 5.57 7.74 -16.52
N MET A 36 6.50 6.95 -17.07
CA MET A 36 7.21 7.28 -18.30
C MET A 36 6.32 7.31 -19.54
N PHE A 37 5.26 6.49 -19.57
CA PHE A 37 4.36 6.35 -20.70
C PHE A 37 2.97 6.97 -20.48
N ASP A 38 2.78 7.72 -19.40
CA ASP A 38 1.48 8.31 -19.03
C ASP A 38 0.34 7.26 -18.97
N LEU A 39 0.65 6.11 -18.37
CA LEU A 39 -0.28 5.01 -18.13
C LEU A 39 -0.68 4.99 -16.64
N ARG A 40 -1.85 4.39 -16.36
CA ARG A 40 -2.35 4.20 -15.00
C ARG A 40 -2.17 2.76 -14.57
N CYS A 41 -1.58 2.57 -13.39
CA CYS A 41 -1.32 1.25 -12.85
C CYS A 41 -2.59 0.71 -12.14
N PRO A 42 -3.09 -0.48 -12.51
CA PRO A 42 -4.18 -1.13 -11.79
C PRO A 42 -3.70 -1.71 -10.45
N VAL A 43 -4.62 -2.28 -9.66
CA VAL A 43 -4.21 -3.17 -8.57
C VAL A 43 -3.57 -4.44 -9.14
N ILE A 44 -2.37 -4.77 -8.69
CA ILE A 44 -1.60 -5.92 -9.15
C ILE A 44 -1.54 -6.97 -8.03
N LEU A 45 -2.07 -8.16 -8.31
CA LEU A 45 -1.91 -9.35 -7.48
C LEU A 45 -1.16 -10.43 -8.27
N THR A 46 0.01 -10.81 -7.78
CA THR A 46 0.85 -11.85 -8.41
C THR A 46 0.83 -13.13 -7.60
N ASN A 47 1.47 -14.17 -8.15
CA ASN A 47 1.61 -15.47 -7.50
C ASN A 47 0.28 -16.14 -7.12
N GLN A 48 -0.75 -15.94 -7.97
CA GLN A 48 -2.08 -16.48 -7.74
C GLN A 48 -2.27 -17.79 -8.51
N ARG A 49 -2.97 -18.74 -7.92
CA ARG A 49 -3.24 -20.02 -8.58
C ARG A 49 -4.37 -19.86 -9.60
N LEU A 50 -4.00 -19.70 -10.87
CA LEU A 50 -4.95 -19.56 -11.98
C LEU A 50 -5.20 -20.88 -12.73
N PRO A 51 -6.33 -21.04 -13.46
CA PRO A 51 -6.56 -22.22 -14.29
C PRO A 51 -5.42 -22.48 -15.28
N ILE A 52 -5.21 -23.75 -15.65
CA ILE A 52 -4.15 -24.14 -16.58
C ILE A 52 -4.34 -23.43 -17.92
N GLY A 53 -3.26 -22.88 -18.46
CA GLY A 53 -3.25 -22.14 -19.73
C GLY A 53 -3.66 -20.67 -19.62
N ILE A 54 -3.98 -20.17 -18.43
CA ILE A 54 -4.29 -18.77 -18.15
C ILE A 54 -3.20 -18.16 -17.29
N ASN A 55 -2.54 -17.12 -17.80
CA ASN A 55 -1.42 -16.46 -17.12
C ASN A 55 -1.84 -15.16 -16.42
N SER A 56 -2.88 -14.49 -16.93
CA SER A 56 -3.44 -13.27 -16.36
C SER A 56 -4.96 -13.28 -16.47
N ILE A 57 -5.62 -12.60 -15.54
CA ILE A 57 -7.05 -12.28 -15.58
C ILE A 57 -7.20 -10.81 -15.19
N TRP A 58 -8.01 -10.08 -15.94
CA TRP A 58 -8.46 -8.76 -15.56
C TRP A 58 -9.78 -8.86 -14.80
N ILE A 59 -9.81 -8.28 -13.60
CA ILE A 59 -11.03 -8.10 -12.83
C ILE A 59 -11.36 -6.61 -12.83
N ARG A 60 -12.57 -6.25 -13.24
CA ARG A 60 -13.00 -4.85 -13.28
C ARG A 60 -14.45 -4.65 -12.88
N SER A 61 -14.79 -3.49 -12.33
CA SER A 61 -16.18 -3.13 -12.10
C SER A 61 -16.90 -2.77 -13.40
N LYS A 62 -18.24 -2.83 -13.40
CA LYS A 62 -19.07 -2.49 -14.58
C LYS A 62 -18.81 -1.09 -15.14
N ASN A 63 -18.48 -0.15 -14.25
CA ASN A 63 -18.24 1.25 -14.59
C ASN A 63 -16.74 1.57 -14.76
N ASP A 64 -15.88 0.55 -14.82
CA ASP A 64 -14.42 0.67 -14.95
C ASP A 64 -13.72 1.47 -13.84
N LEU A 65 -14.41 1.72 -12.72
CA LEU A 65 -13.93 2.47 -11.55
C LEU A 65 -12.81 1.73 -10.79
N PHE A 66 -12.86 0.40 -10.82
CA PHE A 66 -11.86 -0.46 -10.20
C PHE A 66 -11.30 -1.41 -11.25
N ARG A 67 -9.97 -1.56 -11.25
CA ARG A 67 -9.25 -2.47 -12.15
C ARG A 67 -8.16 -3.20 -11.41
N MET A 68 -8.15 -4.52 -11.56
CA MET A 68 -7.16 -5.41 -10.99
C MET A 68 -6.65 -6.38 -12.05
N ILE A 69 -5.35 -6.58 -12.07
CA ILE A 69 -4.71 -7.66 -12.80
C ILE A 69 -4.27 -8.74 -11.81
N VAL A 70 -4.69 -9.96 -12.08
CA VAL A 70 -4.34 -11.16 -11.32
C VAL A 70 -3.42 -12.00 -12.16
N VAL A 71 -2.21 -12.30 -11.66
CA VAL A 71 -1.15 -12.98 -12.42
C VAL A 71 -0.81 -14.33 -11.78
N SER A 72 -0.58 -15.32 -12.62
CA SER A 72 -0.34 -16.70 -12.20
C SER A 72 0.98 -16.88 -11.44
N ASP A 73 0.95 -17.76 -10.45
CA ASP A 73 2.09 -18.38 -9.76
C ASP A 73 3.07 -19.20 -10.63
N ARG A 74 2.74 -19.44 -11.90
CA ARG A 74 3.59 -20.20 -12.82
C ARG A 74 4.63 -19.34 -13.54
N LEU A 75 4.56 -18.04 -13.38
CA LEU A 75 5.49 -17.11 -14.01
C LEU A 75 6.59 -16.74 -13.03
N ASP A 76 7.81 -16.67 -13.54
CA ASP A 76 8.90 -16.00 -12.83
C ASP A 76 8.67 -14.48 -12.82
N GLU A 77 9.50 -13.77 -12.06
CA GLU A 77 9.37 -12.35 -11.79
C GLU A 77 9.50 -11.48 -13.06
N GLU A 78 10.42 -11.85 -13.97
CA GLU A 78 10.66 -11.12 -15.23
C GLU A 78 9.46 -11.27 -16.18
N LYS A 79 9.00 -12.50 -16.41
CA LYS A 79 7.80 -12.75 -17.23
C LYS A 79 6.55 -12.17 -16.62
N THR A 80 6.46 -12.16 -15.29
CA THR A 80 5.36 -11.51 -14.57
C THR A 80 5.33 -10.02 -14.89
N MET A 81 6.48 -9.34 -14.81
CA MET A 81 6.59 -7.92 -15.14
C MET A 81 6.24 -7.63 -16.61
N GLU A 82 6.82 -8.39 -17.55
CA GLU A 82 6.54 -8.23 -18.99
C GLU A 82 5.05 -8.40 -19.30
N LEU A 83 4.42 -9.42 -18.71
CA LEU A 83 2.99 -9.68 -18.88
C LEU A 83 2.17 -8.52 -18.30
N ILE A 84 2.47 -8.06 -17.08
CA ILE A 84 1.75 -6.94 -16.46
C ILE A 84 1.83 -5.71 -17.34
N MET A 85 3.03 -5.34 -17.80
CA MET A 85 3.20 -4.16 -18.64
C MET A 85 2.51 -4.28 -19.99
N SER A 86 2.59 -5.44 -20.63
CA SER A 86 1.86 -5.72 -21.86
C SER A 86 0.36 -5.62 -21.65
N GLU A 87 -0.16 -6.11 -20.53
CA GLU A 87 -1.57 -6.05 -20.20
C GLU A 87 -2.01 -4.61 -19.91
N ILE A 88 -1.26 -3.81 -19.16
CA ILE A 88 -1.58 -2.40 -18.89
C ILE A 88 -1.65 -1.59 -20.19
N ALA A 89 -0.71 -1.82 -21.12
CA ALA A 89 -0.67 -1.12 -22.39
C ALA A 89 -1.78 -1.58 -23.37
N ASN A 90 -2.30 -2.79 -23.20
CA ASN A 90 -3.30 -3.36 -24.08
C ASN A 90 -4.71 -2.84 -23.75
N LYS A 91 -5.46 -2.41 -24.75
CA LYS A 91 -6.85 -1.94 -24.59
C LYS A 91 -7.88 -3.06 -24.63
N THR A 92 -7.49 -4.24 -25.10
CA THR A 92 -8.37 -5.40 -25.31
C THR A 92 -7.79 -6.63 -24.63
N HIS A 93 -8.33 -6.98 -23.46
CA HIS A 93 -7.85 -8.10 -22.66
C HIS A 93 -8.60 -9.39 -23.00
N LYS A 94 -7.86 -10.50 -23.02
CA LYS A 94 -8.40 -11.81 -23.41
C LYS A 94 -9.32 -12.43 -22.35
N TYR A 95 -8.93 -12.33 -21.08
CA TYR A 95 -9.66 -12.91 -19.95
C TYR A 95 -10.10 -11.79 -19.01
N VAL A 96 -11.39 -11.43 -19.09
CA VAL A 96 -11.98 -10.34 -18.31
C VAL A 96 -13.14 -10.87 -17.49
N GLN A 97 -13.09 -10.62 -16.19
CA GLN A 97 -14.20 -10.81 -15.27
C GLN A 97 -14.76 -9.45 -14.87
N VAL A 98 -16.00 -9.18 -15.30
CA VAL A 98 -16.73 -7.98 -14.87
C VAL A 98 -17.49 -8.29 -13.59
N VAL A 99 -17.10 -7.63 -12.50
CA VAL A 99 -17.74 -7.78 -11.19
C VAL A 99 -18.68 -6.61 -10.92
N ASP A 100 -19.66 -6.87 -10.06
CA ASP A 100 -20.52 -5.83 -9.52
C ASP A 100 -19.71 -4.92 -8.57
N GLU A 101 -20.04 -3.63 -8.49
CA GLU A 101 -19.39 -2.67 -7.56
C GLU A 101 -19.56 -3.08 -6.09
N ARG A 102 -20.47 -4.01 -5.81
CA ARG A 102 -20.64 -4.70 -4.53
C ARG A 102 -19.61 -5.79 -4.27
N PHE A 103 -18.55 -5.93 -5.07
CA PHE A 103 -17.31 -6.63 -4.70
C PHE A 103 -16.56 -5.82 -3.61
N GLY A 104 -17.30 -5.52 -2.53
CA GLY A 104 -17.21 -4.32 -1.69
C GLY A 104 -16.09 -4.30 -0.66
N LEU A 105 -15.03 -5.07 -0.92
CA LEU A 105 -13.78 -4.97 -0.16
C LEU A 105 -12.83 -3.95 -0.79
N TYR A 106 -12.80 -3.81 -2.12
CA TYR A 106 -11.84 -2.96 -2.83
C TYR A 106 -12.45 -1.62 -3.27
N THR A 107 -11.61 -0.59 -3.27
CA THR A 107 -11.98 0.81 -3.57
C THR A 107 -12.06 1.08 -5.06
N ASP A 108 -12.61 2.24 -5.41
CA ASP A 108 -12.65 2.75 -6.79
C ASP A 108 -11.32 3.41 -7.19
N VAL A 109 -10.19 2.88 -6.71
CA VAL A 109 -8.87 3.42 -7.06
C VAL A 109 -8.56 3.05 -8.50
N SER A 110 -8.49 4.09 -9.33
CA SER A 110 -8.20 3.98 -10.75
C SER A 110 -6.70 3.98 -11.09
N ASP A 111 -5.84 4.37 -10.14
CA ASP A 111 -4.40 4.47 -10.37
C ASP A 111 -3.57 4.24 -9.09
N MET A 112 -2.78 3.16 -9.10
CA MET A 112 -1.85 2.76 -8.04
C MET A 112 -0.42 3.28 -8.25
N THR A 113 -0.13 3.99 -9.35
CA THR A 113 1.23 4.29 -9.81
C THR A 113 2.11 4.90 -8.72
N ILE A 114 1.64 6.00 -8.10
CA ILE A 114 2.40 6.69 -7.06
C ILE A 114 2.49 5.90 -5.75
N TYR A 115 1.49 5.06 -5.46
CA TYR A 115 1.48 4.19 -4.28
C TYR A 115 2.54 3.09 -4.40
N TYR A 116 2.63 2.46 -5.58
CA TYR A 116 3.63 1.44 -5.91
C TYR A 116 5.05 2.01 -5.96
N GLU A 117 5.22 3.20 -6.53
CA GLU A 117 6.51 3.89 -6.48
C GLU A 117 6.93 4.13 -5.02
N THR A 118 6.03 4.71 -4.22
CA THR A 118 6.30 5.06 -2.82
C THR A 118 6.66 3.85 -1.96
N ILE A 119 5.84 2.80 -1.99
CA ILE A 119 6.08 1.61 -1.15
C ILE A 119 7.35 0.86 -1.58
N SER A 120 7.65 0.79 -2.88
CA SER A 120 8.86 0.14 -3.37
C SER A 120 10.13 0.91 -2.99
N GLU A 121 10.09 2.24 -3.02
CA GLU A 121 11.21 3.09 -2.61
C GLU A 121 11.41 3.10 -1.10
N LEU A 122 10.34 3.01 -0.31
CA LEU A 122 10.42 2.78 1.14
C LEU A 122 11.04 1.41 1.45
N ALA A 123 10.65 0.35 0.74
CA ALA A 123 11.23 -0.99 0.90
C ALA A 123 12.74 -0.97 0.63
N LYS A 124 13.17 -0.34 -0.48
CA LYS A 124 14.60 -0.14 -0.80
C LYS A 124 15.34 0.66 0.28
N SER A 125 14.72 1.72 0.79
CA SER A 125 15.30 2.58 1.84
C SER A 125 15.53 1.82 3.14
N LEU A 126 14.58 0.96 3.52
CA LEU A 126 14.61 0.13 4.72
C LEU A 126 15.36 -1.20 4.54
N GLN A 127 15.65 -1.58 3.29
CA GLN A 127 16.27 -2.87 2.91
C GLN A 127 15.45 -4.09 3.36
N VAL A 128 14.13 -4.01 3.18
CA VAL A 128 13.15 -5.04 3.56
C VAL A 128 12.32 -5.45 2.36
N LYS A 129 11.56 -6.54 2.48
CA LYS A 129 10.63 -6.95 1.42
C LYS A 129 9.50 -5.94 1.27
N CYS A 130 9.04 -5.72 0.05
CA CYS A 130 7.83 -4.95 -0.19
C CYS A 130 6.62 -5.89 -0.17
N PRO A 131 5.72 -5.80 0.83
CA PRO A 131 4.52 -6.63 0.84
C PRO A 131 3.54 -6.20 -0.27
N VAL A 132 2.52 -7.03 -0.51
CA VAL A 132 1.42 -6.67 -1.42
C VAL A 132 0.71 -5.45 -0.86
N LEU A 133 0.47 -4.42 -1.69
CA LEU A 133 -0.28 -3.24 -1.31
C LEU A 133 -1.71 -3.31 -1.85
N THR A 134 -2.68 -3.18 -0.97
CA THR A 134 -4.11 -3.14 -1.31
C THR A 134 -4.73 -1.83 -0.83
N ILE A 135 -5.79 -1.41 -1.51
CA ILE A 135 -6.66 -0.33 -1.03
C ILE A 135 -8.07 -0.89 -0.92
N THR A 136 -8.63 -0.76 0.27
CA THR A 136 -9.92 -1.34 0.64
C THR A 136 -10.87 -0.27 1.16
N ARG A 137 -12.18 -0.47 0.97
CA ARG A 137 -13.19 0.55 1.32
C ARG A 137 -13.29 0.72 2.83
N HIS A 138 -13.30 -0.40 3.55
CA HIS A 138 -13.58 -0.43 4.98
C HIS A 138 -12.52 -1.22 5.74
N VAL A 139 -12.20 -0.73 6.92
CA VAL A 139 -11.44 -1.46 7.93
C VAL A 139 -12.25 -2.67 8.37
N PRO A 140 -11.66 -3.89 8.46
CA PRO A 140 -12.37 -5.09 8.88
C PRO A 140 -13.08 -4.94 10.24
N ASN A 141 -14.24 -5.56 10.43
CA ASN A 141 -15.02 -5.43 11.66
C ASN A 141 -14.41 -6.11 12.89
N ASN A 142 -13.47 -7.03 12.67
CA ASN A 142 -12.81 -7.81 13.69
C ASN A 142 -11.50 -7.17 14.21
N VAL A 143 -11.19 -5.92 13.83
CA VAL A 143 -10.06 -5.19 14.44
C VAL A 143 -10.49 -4.45 15.71
N SER A 144 -9.53 -4.07 16.54
CA SER A 144 -9.79 -3.28 17.74
C SER A 144 -10.39 -1.90 17.42
N SER A 145 -11.07 -1.28 18.39
CA SER A 145 -11.61 0.08 18.24
C SER A 145 -10.53 1.12 17.91
N THR A 146 -9.31 0.91 18.39
CA THR A 146 -8.16 1.78 18.09
C THR A 146 -7.74 1.66 16.62
N LEU A 147 -7.67 0.43 16.10
CA LEU A 147 -7.31 0.19 14.70
C LEU A 147 -8.42 0.61 13.72
N LYS A 148 -9.69 0.67 14.16
CA LYS A 148 -10.82 1.08 13.31
C LYS A 148 -10.66 2.45 12.64
N ASN A 149 -9.87 3.35 13.24
CA ASN A 149 -9.62 4.69 12.69
C ASN A 149 -8.27 4.78 11.94
N SER A 150 -7.61 3.65 11.67
CA SER A 150 -6.31 3.64 10.99
C SER A 150 -6.46 3.85 9.49
N GLY A 151 -5.59 4.70 8.91
CA GLY A 151 -5.54 4.90 7.47
C GLY A 151 -4.90 3.72 6.72
N GLY A 152 -4.07 2.93 7.39
CA GLY A 152 -3.55 1.67 6.87
C GLY A 152 -3.15 0.71 7.99
N ILE A 153 -2.97 -0.57 7.64
CA ILE A 153 -2.53 -1.63 8.55
C ILE A 153 -1.58 -2.57 7.79
N ALA A 154 -0.41 -2.84 8.35
CA ALA A 154 0.48 -3.94 7.98
C ALA A 154 0.01 -5.25 8.63
N TRP A 155 -0.36 -6.23 7.81
CA TRP A 155 -0.81 -7.54 8.25
C TRP A 155 0.32 -8.57 8.19
N ASN A 156 0.59 -9.20 9.31
CA ASN A 156 1.63 -10.21 9.46
C ASN A 156 1.09 -11.64 9.44
N ASP A 157 1.94 -12.56 9.03
CA ASP A 157 1.65 -14.00 9.08
C ASP A 157 1.44 -14.49 10.52
N VAL A 158 0.98 -15.74 10.66
CA VAL A 158 0.73 -16.36 11.96
C VAL A 158 1.98 -16.38 12.85
N SER A 159 3.18 -16.33 12.27
CA SER A 159 4.43 -16.29 13.03
C SER A 159 4.75 -14.90 13.60
N GLY A 160 4.10 -13.85 13.09
CA GLY A 160 4.34 -12.45 13.44
C GLY A 160 5.65 -11.89 12.90
N LYS A 161 6.33 -12.61 12.00
CA LYS A 161 7.68 -12.27 11.51
C LYS A 161 7.71 -11.75 10.08
N ASN A 162 6.65 -11.99 9.30
CA ASN A 162 6.58 -11.51 7.93
C ASN A 162 5.28 -10.75 7.71
N THR A 163 5.37 -9.52 7.22
CA THR A 163 4.21 -8.81 6.68
C THR A 163 3.88 -9.39 5.31
N PHE A 164 2.64 -9.82 5.08
CA PHE A 164 2.20 -10.32 3.77
C PHE A 164 1.48 -9.24 2.96
N THR A 165 0.78 -8.31 3.62
CA THR A 165 0.12 -7.19 2.92
C THR A 165 0.08 -5.94 3.79
N ILE A 166 0.09 -4.78 3.13
CA ILE A 166 -0.35 -3.52 3.71
C ILE A 166 -1.69 -3.18 3.06
N SER A 167 -2.70 -2.90 3.87
CA SER A 167 -4.01 -2.42 3.42
C SER A 167 -4.15 -0.95 3.76
N LEU A 168 -4.46 -0.12 2.77
CA LEU A 168 -4.94 1.25 2.97
C LEU A 168 -6.47 1.25 3.02
N TYR A 169 -7.06 2.14 3.81
CA TYR A 169 -8.50 2.21 4.03
C TYR A 169 -9.08 3.54 3.56
N GLU A 170 -9.89 3.47 2.51
CA GLU A 170 -10.48 4.66 1.89
C GLU A 170 -11.41 5.41 2.84
N GLU A 171 -12.21 4.74 3.66
CA GLU A 171 -13.08 5.43 4.62
C GLU A 171 -12.33 6.37 5.57
N ASN A 172 -11.05 6.09 5.86
CA ASN A 172 -10.22 6.90 6.76
C ASN A 172 -9.29 7.89 6.01
N ILE A 173 -9.14 7.73 4.69
CA ILE A 173 -8.30 8.58 3.83
C ILE A 173 -9.14 9.57 3.01
N ALA A 174 -10.41 9.24 2.74
CA ALA A 174 -11.34 10.03 1.93
C ALA A 174 -11.59 11.45 2.50
N GLY A 175 -12.12 12.33 1.64
CA GLY A 175 -12.46 13.71 2.01
C GLY A 175 -11.30 14.70 2.00
N ARG A 176 -10.13 14.30 1.49
CA ARG A 176 -8.93 15.14 1.32
C ARG A 176 -8.76 15.54 -0.15
N THR A 177 -8.08 16.66 -0.41
CA THR A 177 -7.62 16.96 -1.77
C THR A 177 -6.58 15.93 -2.22
N GLU A 178 -6.36 15.78 -3.53
CA GLU A 178 -5.39 14.79 -4.05
C GLU A 178 -3.99 14.99 -3.46
N GLY A 179 -3.48 16.22 -3.36
CA GLY A 179 -2.16 16.48 -2.77
C GLY A 179 -2.07 16.11 -1.28
N GLU A 180 -3.10 16.45 -0.50
CA GLU A 180 -3.18 16.07 0.92
C GLU A 180 -3.30 14.57 1.12
N LYS A 181 -4.08 13.91 0.25
CA LYS A 181 -4.24 12.46 0.23
C LYS A 181 -2.90 11.77 0.01
N LEU A 182 -2.10 12.23 -0.95
CA LEU A 182 -0.78 11.65 -1.23
C LEU A 182 0.20 11.85 -0.07
N LEU A 183 0.19 13.01 0.58
CA LEU A 183 1.00 13.26 1.78
C LEU A 183 0.59 12.38 2.97
N TYR A 184 -0.72 12.20 3.16
CA TYR A 184 -1.26 11.33 4.20
C TYR A 184 -0.94 9.85 3.93
N VAL A 185 -1.02 9.43 2.66
CA VAL A 185 -0.62 8.09 2.24
C VAL A 185 0.88 7.87 2.42
N MET A 186 1.73 8.86 2.11
CA MET A 186 3.17 8.78 2.34
C MET A 186 3.48 8.58 3.83
N GLU A 187 2.77 9.28 4.72
CA GLU A 187 2.85 9.07 6.17
C GLU A 187 2.49 7.64 6.58
N ILE A 188 1.32 7.17 6.15
CA ILE A 188 0.81 5.83 6.46
C ILE A 188 1.79 4.79 5.94
N LEU A 189 2.18 4.85 4.67
CA LEU A 189 3.08 3.87 4.06
C LEU A 189 4.45 3.89 4.74
N ALA A 190 4.99 5.05 5.12
CA ALA A 190 6.24 5.11 5.88
C ALA A 190 6.11 4.43 7.24
N HIS A 191 5.00 4.67 7.96
CA HIS A 191 4.69 4.04 9.24
C HIS A 191 4.55 2.51 9.09
N GLU A 192 3.70 2.05 8.17
CA GLU A 192 3.44 0.62 7.97
C GLU A 192 4.66 -0.13 7.41
N MET A 193 5.45 0.48 6.52
CA MET A 193 6.71 -0.11 6.06
C MET A 193 7.74 -0.19 7.18
N ARG A 194 7.70 0.71 8.17
CA ARG A 194 8.53 0.55 9.37
C ARG A 194 8.09 -0.65 10.19
N HIS A 195 6.80 -0.97 10.27
CA HIS A 195 6.35 -2.23 10.85
C HIS A 195 6.84 -3.45 10.08
N VAL A 196 6.92 -3.39 8.74
CA VAL A 196 7.55 -4.47 7.94
C VAL A 196 8.99 -4.72 8.40
N TYR A 197 9.81 -3.66 8.51
CA TYR A 197 11.16 -3.76 9.05
C TYR A 197 11.18 -4.38 10.45
N GLN A 198 10.29 -3.92 11.34
CA GLN A 198 10.24 -4.40 12.71
C GLN A 198 9.83 -5.88 12.77
N HIS A 199 8.91 -6.34 11.93
CA HIS A 199 8.54 -7.76 11.85
C HIS A 199 9.73 -8.62 11.38
N GLU A 200 10.48 -8.16 10.37
CA GLU A 200 11.63 -8.91 9.83
C GLU A 200 12.83 -8.96 10.80
N HIS A 201 13.05 -7.90 11.59
CA HIS A 201 14.30 -7.75 12.36
C HIS A 201 14.14 -7.71 13.89
N ASP A 202 13.00 -7.22 14.39
CA ASP A 202 12.82 -6.87 15.81
C ASP A 202 11.53 -7.43 16.41
N SER A 203 10.89 -8.43 15.76
CA SER A 203 9.52 -8.87 16.07
C SER A 203 9.33 -9.23 17.55
N VAL A 204 10.23 -10.04 18.12
CA VAL A 204 10.15 -10.43 19.55
C VAL A 204 10.28 -9.21 20.47
N LYS A 205 11.26 -8.34 20.20
CA LYS A 205 11.57 -7.19 21.06
C LYS A 205 10.43 -6.16 21.10
N LEU A 206 9.72 -5.99 19.99
CA LEU A 206 8.72 -4.93 19.84
C LEU A 206 7.28 -5.43 20.00
N PHE A 207 6.99 -6.71 19.70
CA PHE A 207 5.63 -7.23 19.62
C PHE A 207 5.24 -8.28 20.68
N GLU A 208 6.16 -8.77 21.52
CA GLU A 208 5.84 -9.81 22.52
C GLU A 208 4.69 -9.42 23.47
N ASN A 209 4.58 -8.14 23.84
CA ASN A 209 3.52 -7.61 24.72
C ASN A 209 2.68 -6.51 24.05
N TYR A 210 2.70 -6.47 22.72
CA TYR A 210 2.02 -5.44 21.97
C TYR A 210 0.50 -5.62 22.00
N ARG A 211 -0.20 -4.53 22.24
CA ARG A 211 -1.65 -4.50 22.41
C ARG A 211 -2.30 -3.50 21.49
N THR A 212 -3.36 -3.93 20.80
CA THR A 212 -4.12 -3.07 19.89
C THR A 212 -5.40 -2.53 20.50
N ASP A 213 -5.78 -2.99 21.70
CA ASP A 213 -7.02 -2.65 22.42
C ASP A 213 -6.83 -1.53 23.46
N LEU A 214 -5.75 -0.76 23.34
CA LEU A 214 -5.42 0.35 24.23
C LEU A 214 -6.00 1.68 23.73
N PRO A 215 -6.30 2.65 24.61
CA PRO A 215 -6.59 4.02 24.21
C PRO A 215 -5.52 4.59 23.28
N PHE A 216 -5.92 5.41 22.30
CA PHE A 216 -5.05 5.91 21.22
C PHE A 216 -3.67 6.42 21.69
N GLU A 217 -3.64 7.23 22.75
CA GLU A 217 -2.39 7.77 23.31
C GLU A 217 -1.47 6.68 23.87
N GLN A 218 -2.01 5.74 24.65
CA GLN A 218 -1.23 4.62 25.20
C GLN A 218 -0.78 3.67 24.09
N TYR A 219 -1.64 3.43 23.10
CA TYR A 219 -1.33 2.64 21.92
C TYR A 219 -0.10 3.21 21.18
N TYR A 220 -0.09 4.52 20.90
CA TYR A 220 0.99 5.20 20.20
C TYR A 220 2.30 5.35 21.01
N LEU A 221 2.23 5.22 22.33
CA LEU A 221 3.41 5.22 23.20
C LEU A 221 4.05 3.84 23.34
N GLN A 222 3.44 2.78 22.79
CA GLN A 222 4.09 1.47 22.73
C GLN A 222 5.36 1.53 21.87
N PRO A 223 6.40 0.74 22.19
CA PRO A 223 7.68 0.78 21.49
C PRO A 223 7.58 0.62 19.96
N ALA A 224 6.73 -0.29 19.48
CA ALA A 224 6.53 -0.54 18.05
C ALA A 224 5.92 0.67 17.32
N GLU A 225 4.79 1.20 17.82
CA GLU A 225 4.10 2.37 17.24
C GLU A 225 4.96 3.63 17.31
N LEU A 226 5.63 3.84 18.43
CA LEU A 226 6.46 5.04 18.62
C LEU A 226 7.65 5.04 17.65
N ASP A 227 8.27 3.88 17.43
CA ASP A 227 9.35 3.74 16.44
C ASP A 227 8.84 3.89 15.00
N ALA A 228 7.68 3.32 14.67
CA ALA A 228 7.05 3.49 13.36
C ALA A 228 6.66 4.94 13.07
N ALA A 229 6.00 5.61 14.02
CA ALA A 229 5.58 7.00 13.90
C ALA A 229 6.79 7.96 13.86
N ALA A 230 7.86 7.65 14.60
CA ALA A 230 9.10 8.42 14.54
C ALA A 230 9.81 8.27 13.19
N TYR A 231 9.80 7.09 12.59
CA TYR A 231 10.33 6.89 11.24
C TYR A 231 9.51 7.67 10.20
N ALA A 232 8.17 7.58 10.24
CA ALA A 232 7.30 8.36 9.36
C ALA A 232 7.51 9.87 9.55
N TYR A 233 7.69 10.33 10.79
CA TYR A 233 8.07 11.71 11.09
C TYR A 233 9.38 12.13 10.41
N CYS A 234 10.42 11.30 10.47
CA CYS A 234 11.68 11.56 9.78
C CYS A 234 11.51 11.59 8.26
N VAL A 235 10.81 10.60 7.67
CA VAL A 235 10.52 10.56 6.23
C VAL A 235 9.85 11.84 5.78
N LEU A 236 8.74 12.25 6.40
CA LEU A 236 8.04 13.47 5.99
C LEU A 236 8.92 14.73 6.13
N ARG A 237 9.72 14.80 7.19
CA ARG A 237 10.61 15.95 7.44
C ARG A 237 11.72 16.03 6.40
N ASP A 238 12.40 14.91 6.16
CA ASP A 238 13.63 14.88 5.39
C ASP A 238 13.39 14.72 3.88
N VAL A 239 12.29 14.03 3.51
CA VAL A 239 11.91 13.77 2.11
C VAL A 239 10.95 14.84 1.60
N CYS A 240 9.91 15.19 2.36
CA CYS A 240 8.87 16.10 1.90
C CYS A 240 9.03 17.54 2.43
N GLY A 241 9.97 17.78 3.36
CA GLY A 241 10.11 19.07 4.03
C GLY A 241 8.90 19.43 4.92
N LEU A 242 8.15 18.42 5.40
CA LEU A 242 6.90 18.58 6.12
C LEU A 242 6.96 17.96 7.52
N MET A 243 6.27 18.60 8.46
CA MET A 243 6.14 18.08 9.81
C MET A 243 4.88 17.20 9.90
N LEU A 244 5.03 15.95 10.34
CA LEU A 244 3.93 14.99 10.60
C LEU A 244 2.70 15.63 11.27
N PHE A 245 2.96 16.47 12.28
CA PHE A 245 1.91 17.09 13.08
C PHE A 245 1.06 18.15 12.36
N ARG A 246 1.37 18.46 11.09
CA ARG A 246 0.54 19.27 10.20
C ARG A 246 -0.53 18.46 9.48
N ILE A 247 -0.36 17.14 9.38
CA ILE A 247 -1.26 16.27 8.63
C ILE A 247 -1.99 15.25 9.52
N ARG A 248 -1.53 15.08 10.77
CA ARG A 248 -2.12 14.14 11.72
C ARG A 248 -2.17 14.70 13.14
N LYS A 249 -3.32 14.52 13.81
CA LYS A 249 -3.51 14.95 15.20
C LYS A 249 -2.93 13.93 16.19
N PHE A 250 -2.14 14.45 17.13
CA PHE A 250 -1.58 13.71 18.26
C PHE A 250 -1.67 14.54 19.54
N SER A 251 -1.72 13.89 20.70
CA SER A 251 -1.60 14.56 21.99
C SER A 251 -0.21 15.21 22.15
N PRO A 252 -0.05 16.23 23.01
CA PRO A 252 1.26 16.84 23.27
C PRO A 252 2.31 15.84 23.74
N GLU A 253 1.92 14.85 24.54
CA GLU A 253 2.81 13.79 25.04
C GLU A 253 3.33 12.91 23.90
N VAL A 254 2.44 12.39 23.05
CA VAL A 254 2.83 11.59 21.88
C VAL A 254 3.69 12.39 20.91
N LYS A 255 3.35 13.67 20.65
CA LYS A 255 4.18 14.55 19.80
C LYS A 255 5.59 14.69 20.34
N LYS A 256 5.75 14.84 21.66
CA LYS A 256 7.05 14.96 22.31
C LYS A 256 7.84 13.66 22.15
N ALA A 257 7.23 12.52 22.46
CA ALA A 257 7.87 11.21 22.35
C ALA A 257 8.33 10.91 20.92
N ILE A 258 7.49 11.15 19.91
CA ILE A 258 7.83 10.94 18.48
C ILE A 258 9.04 11.79 18.09
N ARG A 259 9.08 13.08 18.49
CA ARG A 259 10.22 13.96 18.17
C ARG A 259 11.51 13.49 18.85
N GLU A 260 11.44 13.08 20.10
CA GLU A 260 12.60 12.60 20.85
C GLU A 260 13.16 11.32 20.24
N LYS A 261 12.29 10.36 19.89
CA LYS A 261 12.66 9.14 19.18
C LYS A 261 13.24 9.44 17.79
N GLY A 262 12.60 10.32 17.02
CA GLY A 262 13.06 10.70 15.68
C GLY A 262 14.41 11.43 15.65
N LYS A 263 14.80 12.12 16.73
CA LYS A 263 16.15 12.71 16.85
C LYS A 263 17.27 11.66 16.95
N GLN A 264 16.93 10.46 17.41
CA GLN A 264 17.88 9.34 17.54
C GLN A 264 17.96 8.51 16.25
N MET A 265 17.13 8.82 15.26
CA MET A 265 17.08 8.10 14.00
C MET A 265 17.93 8.80 12.93
N HIS A 266 18.67 8.00 12.18
CA HIS A 266 19.44 8.42 11.01
C HIS A 266 19.07 7.56 9.80
N PRO A 267 17.82 7.64 9.33
CA PRO A 267 17.35 6.82 8.22
C PRO A 267 18.11 7.16 6.94
N THR A 268 18.36 6.13 6.14
CA THR A 268 18.84 6.27 4.78
C THR A 268 17.67 6.21 3.82
N TYR A 269 17.66 7.10 2.83
CA TYR A 269 16.59 7.16 1.83
C TYR A 269 17.15 6.82 0.46
N SER A 270 16.42 5.98 -0.28
CA SER A 270 16.69 5.72 -1.68
C SER A 270 16.57 7.00 -2.51
N PHE A 271 17.19 6.99 -3.69
CA PHE A 271 17.12 8.12 -4.60
C PHE A 271 15.68 8.37 -5.09
N GLY A 272 14.92 7.33 -5.41
CA GLY A 272 13.54 7.46 -5.86
C GLY A 272 12.63 8.06 -4.79
N LEU A 273 12.81 7.68 -3.52
CA LEU A 273 12.01 8.26 -2.42
C LEU A 273 12.19 9.78 -2.32
N LYS A 274 13.42 10.29 -2.52
CA LYS A 274 13.70 11.74 -2.54
C LYS A 274 13.00 12.45 -3.71
N ASN A 275 12.94 11.81 -4.88
CA ASN A 275 12.24 12.36 -6.04
C ASN A 275 10.72 12.44 -5.81
N ILE A 276 10.13 11.43 -5.17
CA ILE A 276 8.73 11.46 -4.75
C ILE A 276 8.50 12.64 -3.79
N GLY A 277 9.41 12.86 -2.84
CA GLY A 277 9.38 14.01 -1.95
C GLY A 277 9.33 15.35 -2.68
N ALA A 278 10.10 15.51 -3.75
CA ALA A 278 10.08 16.71 -4.58
C ALA A 278 8.71 16.94 -5.22
N ILE A 279 8.09 15.90 -5.80
CA ILE A 279 6.74 15.95 -6.37
C ILE A 279 5.71 16.38 -5.30
N LEU A 280 5.79 15.79 -4.10
CA LEU A 280 4.85 16.08 -3.02
C LEU A 280 5.06 17.48 -2.40
N SER A 281 6.28 18.02 -2.46
CA SER A 281 6.63 19.33 -1.89
C SER A 281 5.97 20.51 -2.60
N GLU A 282 5.47 20.31 -3.82
CA GLU A 282 4.71 21.29 -4.59
C GLU A 282 3.27 21.47 -4.06
N THR A 283 2.82 20.60 -3.16
CA THR A 283 1.50 20.70 -2.51
C THR A 283 1.43 21.96 -1.63
N PRO A 284 0.45 22.87 -1.83
CA PRO A 284 0.32 24.10 -1.05
C PRO A 284 0.22 23.83 0.46
N ARG A 285 1.23 24.28 1.21
CA ARG A 285 1.38 23.96 2.64
C ARG A 285 0.34 24.62 3.55
N GLU A 286 -0.30 25.66 3.05
CA GLU A 286 -1.29 26.48 3.75
C GLU A 286 -2.68 25.83 3.85
N ASN A 287 -2.92 24.77 3.07
CA ASN A 287 -4.14 23.98 3.16
C ASN A 287 -4.02 22.77 4.09
N LEU A 288 -2.80 22.37 4.47
CA LEU A 288 -2.57 21.20 5.33
C LEU A 288 -3.05 21.47 6.76
N ILE A 289 -4.23 20.97 7.10
CA ILE A 289 -4.79 20.97 8.44
C ILE A 289 -4.68 19.56 9.01
N ALA A 290 -4.14 19.46 10.23
CA ALA A 290 -4.12 18.19 10.95
C ALA A 290 -5.55 17.79 11.29
N VAL A 291 -6.03 16.75 10.63
CA VAL A 291 -7.31 16.08 10.90
C VAL A 291 -7.14 14.97 11.92
#